data_AF-A0A1B6K1D6-F1
#
_entry.id   AF-A0A1B6K1D6-F1
#
_cell.length_a   1.000
_cell.length_b   1.000
_cell.length_c   1.000
_cell.angle_alpha   90.00
_cell.angle_beta   90.00
_cell.angle_gamma   90.00
#
_symmetry.space_group_name_H-M   'P 1'
#
loop_
_entity.id
_entity.type
_entity.pdbx_description
1 polymer ?
#
loop_
_entity_poly.entity_id
_entity_poly.type
_entity_poly.pdbx_seq_one_letter_code
_entity_poly.pdbx_strand_id
1 'polypeptide(L)'
;DQPVAHHWILPSSDFHGLWESLVYDCGVKENLLSYMEATMLFSDCGVDTNIISWNRLVLLYGPPGTGKTSLCKALAHKLAIRTGSRYTHGQLVEINSHSLFSKYFSESGK
;
A
#
# COMPACT_ATOMS: atom_id res chain seq x y z
N ASP A 1 -0.29 5.64 25.14
CA ASP A 1 -0.12 6.33 23.85
C ASP A 1 0.19 5.34 22.74
N GLN A 2 -0.79 5.08 21.88
CA GLN A 2 -0.56 4.30 20.66
C GLN A 2 0.02 5.24 19.59
N PRO A 3 1.07 4.84 18.86
CA PRO A 3 1.68 5.70 17.86
C PRO A 3 0.69 6.06 16.75
N VAL A 4 0.74 7.32 16.30
CA VAL A 4 -0.16 7.88 15.28
C VAL A 4 0.08 7.24 13.90
N ALA A 5 1.31 6.82 13.65
CA ALA A 5 1.70 6.10 12.45
C ALA A 5 2.73 5.03 12.78
N HIS A 6 2.74 3.98 11.97
CA HIS A 6 3.78 2.96 11.96
C HIS A 6 4.56 3.06 10.65
N HIS A 7 5.87 2.82 10.72
CA HIS A 7 6.78 2.90 9.60
C HIS A 7 7.55 1.59 9.45
N TRP A 8 7.69 1.11 8.21
CA TRP A 8 8.52 -0.04 7.88
C TRP A 8 9.38 0.27 6.64
N ILE A 9 10.61 -0.23 6.68
CA ILE A 9 11.47 -0.33 5.49
C ILE A 9 11.10 -1.63 4.77
N LEU A 10 10.98 -1.56 3.44
CA LEU A 10 10.64 -2.70 2.59
C LEU A 10 11.84 -3.11 1.72
N PRO A 11 12.03 -4.43 1.48
CA PRO A 11 11.26 -5.55 2.05
C PRO A 11 11.52 -5.75 3.54
N SER A 12 10.46 -5.96 4.34
CA SER A 12 10.53 -6.26 5.78
C SER A 12 10.32 -7.74 6.07
N SER A 13 11.05 -8.29 7.04
CA SER A 13 10.82 -9.63 7.59
C SER A 13 9.43 -9.80 8.20
N ASP A 14 8.82 -8.73 8.70
CA ASP A 14 7.51 -8.75 9.36
C ASP A 14 6.38 -9.19 8.42
N PHE A 15 6.60 -9.04 7.11
CA PHE A 15 5.61 -9.35 6.07
C PHE A 15 5.97 -10.61 5.27
N HIS A 16 6.98 -11.36 5.72
CA HIS A 16 7.38 -12.61 5.07
C HIS A 16 6.23 -13.64 5.10
N GLY A 17 5.90 -14.22 3.94
CA GLY A 17 4.81 -15.18 3.81
C GLY A 17 3.39 -14.59 3.90
N LEU A 18 3.25 -13.28 4.17
CA LEU A 18 1.94 -12.63 4.33
C LEU A 18 1.14 -12.69 3.03
N TRP A 19 1.80 -12.51 1.88
CA TRP A 19 1.16 -12.58 0.56
C TRP A 19 0.55 -13.96 0.27
N GLU A 20 1.27 -15.02 0.63
CA GLU A 20 0.88 -16.41 0.44
C GLU A 20 -0.23 -16.81 1.42
N SER A 21 -0.23 -16.26 2.65
CA SER A 21 -1.26 -16.54 3.66
C SER A 21 -2.65 -16.00 3.31
N LEU A 22 -2.73 -14.96 2.47
CA LEU A 22 -3.99 -14.34 2.09
C LEU A 22 -4.62 -15.07 0.90
N VAL A 23 -5.76 -15.71 1.13
CA VAL A 23 -6.52 -16.43 0.09
C VAL A 23 -7.72 -15.59 -0.32
N TYR A 24 -7.80 -15.28 -1.61
CA TYR A 24 -8.90 -14.57 -2.25
C TYR A 24 -9.33 -15.34 -3.49
N ASP A 25 -10.48 -14.98 -4.05
CA ASP A 25 -10.90 -15.49 -5.35
C ASP A 25 -9.86 -15.18 -6.43
N CYS A 26 -9.88 -16.01 -7.48
CA CYS A 26 -8.88 -16.01 -8.54
C CYS A 26 -8.65 -14.61 -9.13
N GLY A 27 -7.38 -14.19 -9.18
CA GLY A 27 -6.95 -13.00 -9.89
C GLY A 27 -6.99 -11.69 -9.10
N VAL A 28 -7.62 -11.62 -7.91
CA VAL A 28 -7.68 -10.35 -7.15
C VAL A 28 -6.29 -9.84 -6.81
N LYS A 29 -5.43 -10.73 -6.28
CA LYS A 29 -4.07 -10.38 -5.86
C LYS A 29 -3.20 -10.06 -7.08
N GLU A 30 -3.26 -10.91 -8.10
CA GLU A 30 -2.44 -10.81 -9.31
C GLU A 30 -2.79 -9.57 -10.14
N ASN A 31 -4.08 -9.26 -10.27
CA ASN A 31 -4.54 -8.07 -10.98
C ASN A 31 -4.09 -6.79 -10.27
N LEU A 32 -4.21 -6.75 -8.93
CA LEU A 32 -3.79 -5.60 -8.14
C LEU A 32 -2.28 -5.36 -8.23
N LEU A 33 -1.50 -6.44 -8.18
CA LEU A 33 -0.04 -6.41 -8.32
C LEU A 33 0.37 -5.93 -9.73
N SER A 34 -0.24 -6.49 -10.76
CA SER A 34 0.01 -6.10 -12.16
C SER A 34 -0.35 -4.63 -12.41
N TYR A 35 -1.46 -4.16 -11.84
CA TYR A 35 -1.88 -2.77 -11.92
C TYR A 35 -0.86 -1.82 -11.27
N MET A 36 -0.34 -2.16 -10.10
CA MET A 36 0.70 -1.38 -9.41
C MET A 36 2.04 -1.39 -10.15
N GLU A 37 2.43 -2.52 -10.73
CA GLU A 37 3.65 -2.61 -11.56
C GLU A 37 3.54 -1.74 -12.82
N ALA A 38 2.39 -1.78 -13.51
CA ALA A 38 2.13 -0.93 -14.68
C ALA A 38 2.12 0.57 -14.30
N THR A 39 1.53 0.90 -13.15
CA THR A 39 1.52 2.24 -12.55
C THR A 39 2.94 2.74 -12.31
N MET A 40 3.82 1.90 -11.75
CA MET A 40 5.24 2.25 -11.60
C MET A 40 5.91 2.45 -12.96
N LEU A 41 5.70 1.55 -13.93
CA LEU A 41 6.25 1.66 -15.27
C LEU A 41 5.84 2.96 -15.99
N PHE A 42 4.57 3.36 -15.91
CA PHE A 42 4.11 4.62 -16.49
C PHE A 42 4.75 5.84 -15.83
N SER A 43 5.03 5.77 -14.52
CA SER A 43 5.82 6.81 -13.85
C SER A 43 7.22 6.97 -14.45
N ASP A 44 7.79 5.89 -14.98
CA ASP A 44 9.20 5.82 -15.40
C ASP A 44 9.38 6.36 -16.79
N CYS A 45 8.42 6.05 -17.63
CA CYS A 45 8.31 6.57 -18.99
C CYS A 45 7.92 8.06 -19.00
N GLY A 46 7.70 8.69 -17.85
CA GLY A 46 7.33 10.10 -17.76
C GLY A 46 5.98 10.40 -18.42
N VAL A 47 5.03 9.46 -18.36
CA VAL A 47 3.72 9.61 -18.99
C VAL A 47 2.99 10.81 -18.39
N ASP A 48 2.55 11.72 -19.25
CA ASP A 48 1.78 12.89 -18.84
C ASP A 48 0.43 12.47 -18.25
N THR A 49 0.25 12.74 -16.97
CA THR A 49 -0.96 12.43 -16.21
C THR A 49 -2.19 13.23 -16.65
N ASN A 50 -1.99 14.32 -17.41
CA ASN A 50 -3.08 15.11 -17.99
C ASN A 50 -3.62 14.51 -19.29
N ILE A 51 -2.82 13.69 -19.97
CA ILE A 51 -3.21 13.01 -21.21
C ILE A 51 -3.75 11.61 -20.89
N ILE A 52 -3.03 10.87 -20.04
CA ILE A 52 -3.43 9.55 -19.56
C ILE A 52 -3.67 9.67 -18.06
N SER A 53 -4.94 9.70 -17.66
CA SER A 53 -5.29 9.71 -16.25
C SER A 53 -5.07 8.34 -15.63
N TRP A 54 -4.05 8.23 -14.79
CA TRP A 54 -3.82 7.07 -13.92
C TRP A 54 -3.52 7.56 -12.51
N ASN A 55 -4.40 7.22 -11.58
CA ASN A 55 -4.28 7.61 -10.18
C ASN A 55 -3.46 6.57 -9.42
N ARG A 56 -2.43 7.01 -8.69
CA ARG A 56 -1.58 6.16 -7.84
C ARG A 56 -2.29 5.73 -6.55
N LEU A 57 -3.61 5.58 -6.60
CA LEU A 57 -4.48 5.36 -5.46
C LEU A 57 -5.29 4.08 -5.68
N VAL A 58 -5.25 3.20 -4.70
CA VAL A 58 -6.09 2.00 -4.63
C VAL A 58 -6.99 2.12 -3.40
N LEU A 59 -8.28 1.89 -3.59
CA LEU A 59 -9.25 1.77 -2.51
C LEU A 59 -9.69 0.31 -2.37
N LEU A 60 -9.39 -0.29 -1.22
CA LEU A 60 -9.90 -1.61 -0.85
C LEU A 60 -11.10 -1.45 0.09
N TYR A 61 -12.24 -2.04 -0.27
CA TYR A 61 -13.45 -2.01 0.54
C TYR A 61 -14.05 -3.41 0.70
N GLY A 62 -14.85 -3.58 1.75
CA GLY A 62 -15.49 -4.86 2.09
C GLY A 62 -15.65 -5.04 3.61
N PRO A 63 -16.34 -6.10 4.06
CA PRO A 63 -16.64 -6.35 5.46
C PRO A 63 -15.40 -6.28 6.39
N PRO A 64 -15.53 -5.89 7.66
CA PRO A 64 -14.41 -5.93 8.60
C PRO A 64 -13.84 -7.35 8.72
N GLY A 65 -12.53 -7.47 8.93
CA GLY A 65 -11.86 -8.77 9.05
C GLY A 65 -11.47 -9.45 7.74
N THR A 66 -11.80 -8.90 6.56
CA THR A 66 -11.44 -9.51 5.26
C THR A 66 -9.96 -9.33 4.83
N GLY A 67 -9.08 -8.95 5.76
CA GLY A 67 -7.64 -8.86 5.49
C GLY A 67 -7.20 -7.68 4.61
N LYS A 68 -8.04 -6.67 4.36
CA LYS A 68 -7.70 -5.50 3.50
C LYS A 68 -6.37 -4.83 3.88
N THR A 69 -6.17 -4.52 5.16
CA THR A 69 -4.91 -3.93 5.65
C THR A 69 -3.72 -4.86 5.45
N SER A 70 -3.91 -6.16 5.72
CA SER A 70 -2.91 -7.19 5.47
C SER A 70 -2.56 -7.30 3.98
N LEU A 71 -3.55 -7.20 3.09
CA LEU A 71 -3.35 -7.20 1.64
C LEU A 71 -2.54 -5.99 1.21
N CYS A 72 -2.79 -4.79 1.74
CA CYS A 72 -1.96 -3.61 1.47
C CYS A 72 -0.49 -3.84 1.88
N LYS A 73 -0.25 -4.38 3.09
CA LYS A 73 1.09 -4.68 3.60
C LYS A 73 1.81 -5.70 2.73
N ALA A 74 1.11 -6.79 2.39
CA ALA A 74 1.62 -7.86 1.54
C ALA A 74 1.94 -7.36 0.12
N LEU A 75 1.05 -6.55 -0.47
CA LEU A 75 1.23 -5.96 -1.78
C LEU A 75 2.47 -5.04 -1.81
N ALA A 76 2.59 -4.15 -0.83
CA ALA A 76 3.74 -3.25 -0.73
C ALA A 76 5.06 -4.03 -0.60
N HIS A 77 5.06 -5.07 0.25
CA HIS A 77 6.21 -5.96 0.39
C HIS A 77 6.57 -6.67 -0.92
N LYS A 78 5.58 -7.24 -1.62
CA LYS A 78 5.78 -7.96 -2.89
C LYS A 78 6.32 -7.02 -3.98
N LEU A 79 5.79 -5.79 -4.06
CA LEU A 79 6.25 -4.76 -5.00
C LEU A 79 7.70 -4.35 -4.73
N ALA A 80 8.08 -4.15 -3.47
CA ALA A 80 9.45 -3.81 -3.11
C ALA A 80 10.45 -4.90 -3.55
N ILE A 81 10.08 -6.18 -3.43
CA ILE A 81 10.90 -7.29 -3.92
C ILE A 81 10.99 -7.26 -5.45
N ARG A 82 9.84 -7.12 -6.15
CA ARG A 82 9.78 -7.12 -7.63
C ARG A 82 10.57 -5.97 -8.26
N THR A 83 10.59 -4.82 -7.60
CA THR A 83 11.28 -3.61 -8.05
C THR A 83 12.67 -3.42 -7.44
N GLY A 84 13.20 -4.44 -6.76
CA GLY A 84 14.51 -4.39 -6.10
C GLY A 84 15.70 -4.12 -7.04
N SER A 85 15.55 -4.38 -8.34
CA SER A 85 16.55 -3.99 -9.35
C SER A 85 16.62 -2.48 -9.57
N ARG A 86 15.55 -1.76 -9.22
CA ARG A 86 15.37 -0.33 -9.49
C ARG A 86 15.42 0.52 -8.24
N TYR A 87 14.83 0.04 -7.15
CA TYR A 87 14.85 0.70 -5.86
C TYR A 87 15.61 -0.16 -4.87
N THR A 88 16.56 0.44 -4.17
CA THR A 88 17.33 -0.29 -3.15
C THR A 88 16.43 -0.73 -2.00
N HIS A 89 15.48 0.13 -1.61
CA HIS A 89 14.51 -0.12 -0.55
C HIS A 89 13.21 0.66 -0.81
N GLY A 90 12.10 0.19 -0.25
CA GLY A 90 10.83 0.91 -0.18
C GLY A 90 10.51 1.38 1.24
N GLN A 91 9.48 2.19 1.40
CA GLN A 91 8.94 2.57 2.70
C GLN A 91 7.43 2.37 2.74
N LEU A 92 6.93 1.83 3.84
CA LEU A 92 5.51 1.71 4.13
C LEU A 92 5.17 2.56 5.36
N VAL A 93 4.19 3.44 5.19
CA VAL A 93 3.64 4.25 6.29
C VAL A 93 2.19 3.83 6.49
N GLU A 94 1.89 3.20 7.63
CA GLU A 94 0.51 2.94 8.05
C GLU A 94 0.09 4.03 9.01
N ILE A 95 -1.00 4.69 8.66
CA ILE A 95 -1.54 5.80 9.41
C ILE A 95 -2.76 5.30 10.19
N ASN A 96 -2.73 5.39 11.53
CA ASN A 96 -3.85 4.97 12.37
C ASN A 96 -4.86 6.10 12.50
N SER A 97 -6.01 5.94 11.85
CA SER A 97 -7.10 6.93 11.86
C SER A 97 -7.64 7.20 13.27
N HIS A 98 -7.76 6.19 14.14
CA HIS A 98 -8.31 6.36 15.49
C HIS A 98 -7.44 7.29 16.36
N SER A 99 -6.12 7.21 16.21
CA SER A 99 -5.17 8.08 16.92
C SER A 99 -5.01 9.46 16.27
N LEU A 100 -5.28 9.57 14.96
CA LEU A 100 -5.22 10.84 14.23
C LEU A 100 -6.41 11.74 14.50
N PHE A 101 -7.63 11.18 14.42
CA PHE A 101 -8.86 11.94 14.62
C PHE A 101 -9.00 12.42 16.06
N SER A 102 -8.53 11.64 17.04
CA SER A 102 -8.57 12.01 18.45
C SER A 102 -7.58 13.11 18.83
N LYS A 103 -6.44 13.23 18.14
CA LYS A 103 -5.38 14.20 18.48
C LYS A 103 -5.48 15.53 17.72
N TYR A 104 -5.84 15.50 16.44
CA TYR A 104 -5.73 16.68 15.58
C TYR A 104 -7.07 17.23 15.09
N PHE A 105 -8.14 16.42 15.08
CA PHE A 105 -9.45 16.91 14.61
C PHE A 105 -10.14 17.83 15.64
N SER A 106 -9.75 17.77 16.92
CA SER A 106 -10.17 18.74 17.94
C SER A 106 -9.35 20.04 17.92
N GLU A 107 -8.24 20.11 17.17
CA GLU A 107 -7.42 21.32 17.02
C GLU A 107 -7.70 22.08 15.72
N SER A 108 -8.23 21.45 14.66
CA SER A 108 -8.54 22.11 13.38
C SER A 108 -9.78 23.03 13.39
N GLY A 109 -10.26 23.43 14.57
CA GLY A 109 -11.44 24.29 14.77
C GLY A 109 -11.13 25.73 15.16
N LYS A 110 -9.92 26.24 14.92
CA LYS A 110 -9.56 27.66 15.11
C LYS A 110 -8.73 28.20 13.96
#